data_AF-A0A938CIT1-F1
#
_entry.id   AF-A0A938CIT1-F1
#
_cell.length_a   1.000
_cell.length_b   1.000
_cell.length_c   1.000
_cell.angle_alpha   90.00
_cell.angle_beta   90.00
_cell.angle_gamma   90.00
#
_symmetry.space_group_name_H-M   'P 1'
#
loop_
_entity.id
_entity.type
_entity.pdbx_description
1 polymer ?
#
loop_
_entity_poly.entity_id
_entity_poly.type
_entity_poly.pdbx_seq_one_letter_code
_entity_poly.pdbx_strand_id
1 'polypeptide(L)'
;MNYLLWLTSGIVTGTFSPTDLIAPSFYDRDGRVFICYAPLLIFAALQARPRDCETLLGCVKLLVAISVPLYLVWLATGTPLLSGSRERHFFGFLTSHTGAGTYFGFLAAFLLLYAAEYRDRWALLLGLCALPPIDGAASRATAVALAVVALWYILLKRNWRLAAYIGGGGAAVALLLLVADATISERLMKIFSPDLWSEIFRIASNSNWTPRKPLALRVAG
;
A
#
# COMPACT_ATOMS: atom_id res chain seq x y z
N MET A 1 1.68 -19.35 -9.68
CA MET A 1 0.55 -18.59 -10.28
C MET A 1 0.83 -17.08 -10.33
N ASN A 2 1.19 -16.43 -9.22
CA ASN A 2 1.38 -14.96 -9.17
C ASN A 2 2.53 -14.44 -10.06
N TYR A 3 3.66 -15.15 -10.14
CA TYR A 3 4.78 -14.79 -11.01
C TYR A 3 4.38 -14.78 -12.49
N LEU A 4 3.62 -15.80 -12.91
CA LEU A 4 3.07 -15.88 -14.26
C LEU A 4 2.06 -14.75 -14.50
N LEU A 5 1.18 -14.45 -13.55
CA LEU A 5 0.21 -13.34 -13.67
C LEU A 5 0.89 -11.97 -13.80
N TRP A 6 2.02 -11.76 -13.13
CA TRP A 6 2.74 -10.49 -13.17
C TRP A 6 3.62 -10.35 -14.41
N LEU A 7 4.23 -11.45 -14.86
CA LEU A 7 4.90 -11.50 -16.16
C LEU A 7 3.91 -11.35 -17.30
N THR A 8 2.77 -12.04 -17.25
CA THR A 8 1.74 -11.94 -18.28
C THR A 8 1.07 -10.58 -18.24
N SER A 9 0.88 -9.93 -17.08
CA SER A 9 0.38 -8.55 -17.05
C SER A 9 1.36 -7.61 -17.75
N GLY A 10 2.67 -7.71 -17.47
CA GLY A 10 3.68 -6.89 -18.15
C GLY A 10 3.75 -7.13 -19.66
N ILE A 11 3.59 -8.38 -20.11
CA ILE A 11 3.50 -8.73 -21.54
C ILE A 11 2.21 -8.19 -22.16
N VAL A 12 1.07 -8.33 -21.48
CA VAL A 12 -0.26 -7.90 -21.96
C VAL A 12 -0.37 -6.38 -22.01
N THR A 13 0.20 -5.67 -21.05
CA THR A 13 0.26 -4.20 -21.05
C THR A 13 1.30 -3.66 -22.03
N GLY A 14 2.10 -4.54 -22.65
CA GLY A 14 3.12 -4.19 -23.64
C GLY A 14 4.38 -3.56 -23.04
N THR A 15 4.60 -3.75 -21.74
CA THR A 15 5.75 -3.18 -21.02
C THR A 15 7.06 -3.82 -21.46
N PHE A 16 7.04 -5.10 -21.84
CA PHE A 16 8.20 -5.82 -22.42
C PHE A 16 7.73 -7.00 -23.29
N SER A 17 8.57 -7.41 -24.24
CA SER A 17 8.35 -8.59 -25.09
C SER A 17 8.76 -9.88 -24.37
N PRO A 18 8.14 -11.05 -24.65
CA PRO A 18 8.61 -12.34 -24.13
C PRO A 18 10.08 -12.63 -24.47
N THR A 19 10.57 -12.10 -25.59
CA THR A 19 11.98 -12.22 -26.00
C THR A 19 12.93 -11.44 -25.11
N ASP A 20 12.47 -10.36 -24.46
CA ASP A 20 13.30 -9.53 -23.59
C ASP A 20 13.64 -10.26 -22.30
N LEU A 21 12.81 -11.23 -21.86
CA LEU A 21 13.04 -12.05 -20.67
C LEU A 21 14.27 -12.95 -20.76
N ILE A 22 14.77 -13.20 -21.97
CA ILE A 22 15.95 -14.04 -22.23
C ILE A 22 17.21 -13.18 -22.34
N ALA A 23 17.07 -11.87 -22.61
CA ALA A 23 18.19 -10.96 -22.76
C ALA A 23 18.76 -10.57 -21.38
N PRO A 24 20.06 -10.80 -21.10
CA PRO A 24 20.66 -10.39 -19.83
C PRO A 24 20.51 -8.89 -19.54
N SER A 25 20.55 -8.05 -20.58
CA SER A 25 20.40 -6.59 -20.49
C SER A 25 19.01 -6.14 -20.00
N PHE A 26 17.98 -6.98 -20.12
CA PHE A 26 16.66 -6.71 -19.53
C PHE A 26 16.75 -6.67 -18.00
N TYR A 27 17.50 -7.60 -17.40
CA TYR A 27 17.68 -7.70 -15.96
C TYR A 27 18.58 -6.61 -15.37
N ASP A 28 19.29 -5.86 -16.20
CA ASP A 28 20.00 -4.66 -15.78
C ASP A 28 19.10 -3.41 -15.67
N ARG A 29 17.87 -3.47 -16.20
CA ARG A 29 16.92 -2.36 -16.20
C ARG A 29 15.60 -2.80 -15.56
N ASP A 30 14.58 -3.02 -16.37
CA ASP A 30 13.21 -3.32 -15.93
C ASP A 30 13.10 -4.70 -15.26
N GLY A 31 13.95 -5.65 -15.67
CA GLY A 31 14.04 -6.99 -15.11
C GLY A 31 14.55 -7.03 -13.66
N ARG A 32 15.18 -5.95 -13.16
CA ARG A 32 15.65 -5.88 -11.76
C ARG A 32 14.51 -6.05 -10.77
N VAL A 33 13.35 -5.49 -11.08
CA VAL A 33 12.15 -5.61 -10.24
C VAL A 33 11.78 -7.08 -10.05
N PHE A 34 11.84 -7.90 -11.11
CA PHE A 34 11.54 -9.33 -11.01
C PHE A 34 12.55 -10.08 -10.16
N ILE A 35 13.85 -9.77 -10.27
CA ILE A 35 14.90 -10.38 -9.43
C ILE A 35 14.73 -9.95 -7.98
N CYS A 36 14.52 -8.65 -7.72
CA CYS A 36 14.34 -8.11 -6.39
C CYS A 36 13.09 -8.67 -5.68
N TYR A 37 12.01 -8.91 -6.43
CA TYR A 37 10.79 -9.51 -5.89
C TYR A 37 10.75 -11.04 -5.99
N ALA A 38 11.69 -11.69 -6.69
CA ALA A 38 11.73 -13.15 -6.83
C ALA A 38 11.73 -13.87 -5.46
N PRO A 39 12.50 -13.46 -4.44
CA PRO A 39 12.41 -14.07 -3.12
C PRO A 39 11.00 -13.98 -2.54
N LEU A 40 10.36 -12.82 -2.65
CA LEU A 40 9.00 -12.58 -2.15
C LEU A 40 7.97 -13.46 -2.89
N LEU A 41 8.17 -13.66 -4.19
CA LEU A 41 7.32 -14.48 -5.06
C LEU A 41 7.53 -15.97 -4.82
N ILE A 42 8.76 -16.39 -4.50
CA ILE A 42 9.06 -17.76 -4.03
C ILE A 42 8.34 -18.00 -2.71
N PHE A 43 8.45 -17.09 -1.74
CA PHE A 43 7.72 -17.20 -0.48
C PHE A 43 6.20 -17.23 -0.68
N ALA A 44 5.67 -16.44 -1.61
CA ALA A 44 4.24 -16.46 -1.96
C ALA A 44 3.80 -17.74 -2.71
N ALA A 45 4.73 -18.51 -3.27
CA ALA A 45 4.47 -19.77 -3.98
C ALA A 45 4.64 -21.00 -3.09
N LEU A 46 5.29 -20.87 -1.93
CA LEU A 46 5.37 -21.94 -0.94
C LEU A 46 3.97 -22.22 -0.38
N GLN A 47 3.65 -23.52 -0.20
CA GLN A 47 2.41 -23.91 0.46
C GLN A 47 2.44 -23.43 1.91
N ALA A 48 1.58 -22.46 2.24
CA ALA A 48 1.36 -22.05 3.61
C ALA A 48 0.48 -23.08 4.33
N ARG A 49 0.93 -23.56 5.48
CA ARG A 49 0.08 -24.37 6.36
C ARG A 49 -0.81 -23.43 7.18
N PRO A 50 -1.99 -23.88 7.66
CA PRO A 50 -2.85 -23.07 8.52
C PRO A 50 -2.10 -22.47 9.73
N ARG A 51 -1.21 -23.25 10.34
CA ARG A 51 -0.37 -22.81 11.46
C ARG A 51 0.59 -21.67 11.10
N ASP A 52 1.08 -21.65 9.87
CA ASP A 52 1.97 -20.58 9.39
C ASP A 52 1.17 -19.27 9.25
N CYS A 53 -0.07 -19.35 8.76
CA CYS A 53 -0.98 -18.21 8.68
C CYS A 53 -1.34 -17.66 10.07
N GLU A 54 -1.61 -18.52 11.05
CA GLU A 54 -1.85 -18.11 12.44
C GLU A 54 -0.63 -17.44 13.06
N THR A 55 0.56 -18.00 12.82
CA THR A 55 1.83 -17.43 13.28
C THR A 55 2.06 -16.06 12.66
N LEU A 56 1.86 -15.94 11.34
CA LEU A 56 1.98 -14.67 10.62
C LEU A 56 1.00 -13.63 11.15
N LEU A 57 -0.26 -14.00 11.41
CA LEU A 57 -1.24 -13.12 12.02
C LEU A 57 -0.80 -12.67 13.42
N GLY A 58 -0.26 -13.59 14.23
CA GLY A 58 0.33 -13.28 15.53
C GLY A 58 1.45 -12.25 15.42
N CYS A 59 2.36 -12.44 14.45
CA CYS A 59 3.43 -11.49 14.15
C CYS A 59 2.88 -10.12 13.74
N VAL A 60 1.88 -10.07 12.85
CA VAL A 60 1.26 -8.81 12.42
C VAL A 60 0.61 -8.07 13.59
N LYS A 61 -0.13 -8.78 14.45
CA LYS A 61 -0.75 -8.21 15.66
C LYS A 61 0.32 -7.68 16.62
N LEU A 62 1.41 -8.43 16.82
CA LEU A 62 2.53 -8.03 17.67
C LEU A 62 3.25 -6.79 17.13
N LEU A 63 3.46 -6.71 15.81
CA LEU A 63 4.05 -5.54 15.15
C LEU A 63 3.22 -4.29 15.45
N VAL A 64 1.90 -4.34 15.27
CA VAL A 64 1.03 -3.20 15.63
C VAL A 64 1.09 -2.90 17.13
N ALA A 65 1.02 -3.92 17.98
CA ALA A 65 1.07 -3.75 19.43
C ALA A 65 2.37 -3.12 19.93
N ILE A 66 3.48 -3.26 19.20
CA ILE A 66 4.76 -2.60 19.50
C ILE A 66 4.81 -1.21 18.85
N SER A 67 4.44 -1.09 17.57
CA SER A 67 4.59 0.15 16.83
C SER A 67 3.64 1.27 17.29
N VAL A 68 2.44 0.94 17.77
CA VAL A 68 1.47 1.94 18.25
C VAL A 68 1.96 2.63 19.54
N PRO A 69 2.36 1.92 20.61
CA PRO A 69 2.97 2.55 21.79
C PRO A 69 4.20 3.38 21.44
N LEU A 70 5.05 2.90 20.52
CA LEU A 70 6.22 3.65 20.07
C LEU A 70 5.84 4.94 19.36
N TYR A 71 4.80 4.91 18.52
CA TYR A 71 4.24 6.12 17.91
C TYR A 71 3.67 7.08 18.97
N LEU A 72 3.00 6.58 20.00
CA LEU A 72 2.49 7.42 21.10
C LEU A 72 3.63 8.07 21.90
N VAL A 73 4.70 7.32 22.18
CA VAL A 73 5.91 7.88 22.81
C VAL A 73 6.52 8.95 21.92
N TRP A 74 6.60 8.73 20.61
CA TRP A 74 7.05 9.75 19.67
C TRP A 74 6.14 10.98 19.68
N LEU A 75 4.83 10.81 19.68
CA LEU A 75 3.86 11.91 19.72
C LEU A 75 4.02 12.77 20.98
N ALA A 76 4.34 12.14 22.12
CA ALA A 76 4.57 12.83 23.38
C ALA A 76 5.94 13.52 23.48
N THR A 77 6.97 12.96 22.85
CA THR A 77 8.38 13.42 23.04
C THR A 77 8.96 14.17 21.86
N GLY A 78 8.43 13.99 20.65
CA GLY A 78 8.99 14.50 19.40
C GLY A 78 10.42 14.00 19.11
N THR A 79 10.85 12.90 19.74
CA THR A 79 12.26 12.49 19.71
C THR A 79 12.74 12.08 18.31
N PRO A 80 13.94 12.54 17.88
CA PRO A 80 14.52 12.17 16.58
C PRO A 80 14.87 10.68 16.49
N LEU A 81 15.00 9.99 17.63
CA LEU A 81 15.33 8.57 17.70
C LEU A 81 14.24 7.69 17.06
N LEU A 82 12.98 8.07 17.20
CA LEU A 82 11.83 7.29 16.71
C LEU A 82 11.33 7.79 15.35
N SER A 83 11.55 9.08 15.04
CA SER A 83 11.24 9.62 13.72
C SER A 83 12.25 9.16 12.67
N GLY A 84 13.48 8.76 12.99
CA GLY A 84 14.47 8.40 11.95
C GLY A 84 15.00 9.58 11.14
N SER A 85 14.60 10.82 11.47
CA SER A 85 15.18 12.05 10.94
C SER A 85 15.00 13.21 11.94
N ARG A 86 15.74 14.32 11.72
CA ARG A 86 15.58 15.55 12.52
C ARG A 86 14.28 16.31 12.21
N GLU A 87 13.49 15.86 11.25
CA GLU A 87 12.24 16.51 10.88
C GLU A 87 11.11 16.16 11.86
N ARG A 88 10.10 17.03 11.97
CA ARG A 88 8.93 16.91 12.86
C ARG A 88 7.95 15.78 12.50
N HIS A 89 8.34 14.89 11.59
CA HIS A 89 7.47 13.86 11.02
C HIS A 89 7.87 12.48 11.51
N PHE A 90 6.91 11.57 11.59
CA PHE A 90 7.17 10.21 12.06
C PHE A 90 7.54 9.32 10.88
N PHE A 91 8.78 8.82 10.83
CA PHE A 91 9.18 7.82 9.83
C PHE A 91 9.15 6.39 10.40
N GLY A 92 8.61 6.20 11.61
CA GLY A 92 8.34 4.87 12.17
C GLY A 92 9.52 3.91 12.11
N PHE A 93 10.70 4.36 12.57
CA PHE A 93 11.96 3.60 12.54
C PHE A 93 12.50 3.27 11.15
N LEU A 94 11.85 3.74 10.10
CA LEU A 94 12.22 3.49 8.72
C LEU A 94 12.92 4.71 8.13
N THR A 95 13.74 4.46 7.12
CA THR A 95 14.58 5.49 6.48
C THR A 95 13.80 6.45 5.58
N SER A 96 12.50 6.24 5.36
CA SER A 96 11.69 7.09 4.47
C SER A 96 10.21 7.18 4.86
N HIS A 97 9.60 8.35 4.62
CA HIS A 97 8.16 8.60 4.77
C HIS A 97 7.31 7.59 4.00
N THR A 98 7.73 7.28 2.77
CA THR A 98 7.05 6.33 1.90
C THR A 98 7.10 4.92 2.49
N GLY A 99 8.25 4.51 3.02
CA GLY A 99 8.41 3.22 3.70
C GLY A 99 7.51 3.12 4.93
N ALA A 100 7.50 4.14 5.79
CA ALA A 100 6.65 4.21 6.97
C ALA A 100 5.16 4.13 6.62
N GLY A 101 4.70 4.96 5.68
CA GLY A 101 3.32 4.94 5.24
C GLY A 101 2.91 3.60 4.61
N THR A 102 3.81 2.97 3.86
CA THR A 102 3.54 1.64 3.28
C THR A 102 3.47 0.57 4.36
N TYR A 103 4.36 0.61 5.35
CA TYR A 103 4.38 -0.33 6.47
C TYR A 103 3.09 -0.26 7.29
N PHE A 104 2.74 0.92 7.80
CA PHE A 104 1.53 1.07 8.61
C PHE A 104 0.25 0.93 7.78
N GLY A 105 0.26 1.39 6.51
CA GLY A 105 -0.82 1.19 5.57
C GLY A 105 -1.10 -0.29 5.31
N PHE A 106 -0.06 -1.10 5.12
CA PHE A 106 -0.19 -2.55 4.99
C PHE A 106 -0.77 -3.18 6.26
N LEU A 107 -0.24 -2.86 7.44
CA LEU A 107 -0.73 -3.40 8.71
C LEU A 107 -2.21 -3.08 8.95
N ALA A 108 -2.59 -1.81 8.75
CA ALA A 108 -3.97 -1.36 8.90
C ALA A 108 -4.88 -2.06 7.87
N ALA A 109 -4.52 -2.05 6.59
CA ALA A 109 -5.32 -2.68 5.54
C ALA A 109 -5.51 -4.18 5.78
N PHE A 110 -4.43 -4.90 6.08
CA PHE A 110 -4.47 -6.33 6.35
C PHE A 110 -5.38 -6.65 7.55
N LEU A 111 -5.20 -5.97 8.68
CA LEU A 111 -5.97 -6.24 9.89
C LEU A 111 -7.43 -5.84 9.76
N LEU A 112 -7.75 -4.73 9.09
CA LEU A 112 -9.14 -4.32 8.84
C LEU A 112 -9.84 -5.31 7.89
N LEU A 113 -9.15 -5.77 6.84
CA LEU A 113 -9.68 -6.80 5.95
C LEU A 113 -9.90 -8.13 6.69
N TYR A 114 -8.88 -8.60 7.42
CA TYR A 114 -8.95 -9.84 8.20
C TYR A 114 -10.07 -9.78 9.24
N ALA A 115 -10.13 -8.69 10.00
CA ALA A 115 -11.12 -8.50 11.05
C ALA A 115 -12.55 -8.59 10.54
N ALA A 116 -12.81 -8.10 9.33
CA ALA A 116 -14.15 -8.11 8.80
C ALA A 116 -14.51 -9.39 8.03
N GLU A 117 -13.53 -10.14 7.49
CA GLU A 117 -13.77 -11.50 7.00
C GLU A 117 -14.07 -12.47 8.14
N TYR A 118 -13.26 -12.42 9.21
CA TYR A 118 -13.32 -13.39 10.32
C TYR A 118 -14.06 -12.89 11.57
N ARG A 119 -14.60 -11.66 11.53
CA ARG A 119 -15.28 -10.98 12.65
C ARG A 119 -14.41 -10.88 13.92
N ASP A 120 -13.09 -10.76 13.76
CA ASP A 120 -12.14 -10.61 14.86
C ASP A 120 -12.08 -9.14 15.33
N ARG A 121 -12.74 -8.87 16.47
CA ARG A 121 -12.76 -7.54 17.11
C ARG A 121 -11.38 -7.02 17.52
N TRP A 122 -10.44 -7.90 17.85
CA TRP A 122 -9.09 -7.49 18.26
C TRP A 122 -8.28 -7.06 17.04
N ALA A 123 -8.39 -7.81 15.93
CA ALA A 123 -7.81 -7.39 14.68
C ALA A 123 -8.41 -6.05 14.20
N LEU A 124 -9.72 -5.82 14.39
CA LEU A 124 -10.36 -4.54 14.05
C LEU A 124 -9.75 -3.39 14.85
N LEU A 125 -9.67 -3.55 16.17
CA LEU A 125 -9.12 -2.53 17.07
C LEU A 125 -7.66 -2.23 16.74
N LEU A 126 -6.83 -3.26 16.56
CA LEU A 126 -5.44 -3.08 16.16
C LEU A 126 -5.32 -2.41 14.79
N GLY A 127 -6.15 -2.80 13.82
CA GLY A 127 -6.19 -2.17 12.50
C GLY A 127 -6.53 -0.69 12.56
N LEU A 128 -7.49 -0.30 13.41
CA LEU A 128 -7.82 1.11 13.66
C LEU A 128 -6.70 1.86 14.38
N CYS A 129 -6.05 1.24 15.37
CA CYS A 129 -4.90 1.83 16.07
C CYS A 129 -3.67 2.00 15.17
N ALA A 130 -3.57 1.24 14.09
CA ALA A 130 -2.50 1.38 13.10
C ALA A 130 -2.72 2.58 12.15
N LEU A 131 -3.90 3.22 12.13
CA LEU A 131 -4.22 4.36 11.25
C LEU A 131 -3.47 5.67 11.61
N PRO A 132 -3.41 6.12 12.87
CA PRO A 132 -2.75 7.38 13.21
C PRO A 132 -1.25 7.45 12.83
N PRO A 133 -0.44 6.40 13.03
CA PRO A 133 0.95 6.38 12.54
C PRO A 133 1.08 6.61 11.03
N ILE A 134 0.08 6.22 10.24
CA ILE A 134 0.17 6.34 8.78
C ILE A 134 0.05 7.80 8.31
N ASP A 135 -0.76 8.59 8.99
CA ASP A 135 -0.89 10.03 8.72
C ASP A 135 0.32 10.80 9.24
N GLY A 136 0.92 10.38 10.36
CA GLY A 136 2.20 10.90 10.84
C GLY A 136 3.37 10.68 9.85
N ALA A 137 3.26 9.65 9.01
CA ALA A 137 4.18 9.39 7.91
C ALA A 137 3.92 10.24 6.65
N ALA A 138 2.80 10.97 6.60
CA ALA A 138 2.40 11.89 5.52
C ALA A 138 2.50 11.29 4.10
N SER A 139 2.25 9.98 3.96
CA SER A 139 2.41 9.26 2.70
C SER A 139 1.11 9.18 1.91
N ARG A 140 1.17 9.48 0.60
CA ARG A 140 0.05 9.31 -0.33
C ARG A 140 -0.38 7.85 -0.49
N ALA A 141 0.54 6.91 -0.26
CA ALA A 141 0.29 5.47 -0.37
C ALA A 141 -0.79 4.99 0.63
N THR A 142 -0.89 5.67 1.77
CA THR A 142 -1.89 5.44 2.83
C THR A 142 -3.32 5.65 2.35
N ALA A 143 -3.58 6.80 1.74
CA ALA A 143 -4.90 7.18 1.27
C ALA A 143 -5.37 6.20 0.19
N VAL A 144 -4.44 5.77 -0.66
CA VAL A 144 -4.71 4.74 -1.67
C VAL A 144 -5.03 3.40 -1.00
N ALA A 145 -4.25 2.96 -0.01
CA ALA A 145 -4.51 1.69 0.69
C ALA A 145 -5.90 1.69 1.37
N LEU A 146 -6.26 2.77 2.08
CA LEU A 146 -7.57 2.91 2.72
C LEU A 146 -8.70 2.99 1.70
N ALA A 147 -8.51 3.73 0.61
CA ALA A 147 -9.48 3.80 -0.48
C ALA A 147 -9.70 2.42 -1.13
N VAL A 148 -8.63 1.66 -1.36
CA VAL A 148 -8.71 0.29 -1.92
C VAL A 148 -9.47 -0.65 -0.97
N VAL A 149 -9.18 -0.60 0.34
CA VAL A 149 -9.91 -1.41 1.33
C VAL A 149 -11.39 -1.02 1.39
N ALA A 150 -11.70 0.28 1.39
CA ALA A 150 -13.08 0.76 1.39
C ALA A 150 -13.82 0.36 0.10
N LEU A 151 -13.19 0.54 -1.07
CA LEU A 151 -13.74 0.14 -2.37
C LEU A 151 -13.97 -1.36 -2.44
N TRP A 152 -13.03 -2.18 -1.94
CA TRP A 152 -13.22 -3.63 -1.86
C TRP A 152 -14.47 -4.00 -1.05
N TYR A 153 -14.67 -3.38 0.11
CA TYR A 153 -15.86 -3.62 0.94
C TYR A 153 -17.16 -3.18 0.29
N ILE A 154 -17.14 -2.04 -0.41
CA ILE A 154 -18.30 -1.50 -1.13
C ILE A 154 -18.66 -2.39 -2.32
N LEU A 155 -17.69 -2.67 -3.18
CA LEU A 155 -17.90 -3.29 -4.49
C LEU A 155 -18.09 -4.81 -4.40
N LEU A 156 -17.30 -5.49 -3.56
CA LEU A 156 -17.27 -6.97 -3.54
C LEU A 156 -18.06 -7.58 -2.39
N LYS A 157 -17.97 -7.00 -1.20
CA LYS A 157 -18.68 -7.53 -0.01
C LYS A 157 -20.04 -6.88 0.21
N ARG A 158 -20.36 -5.79 -0.51
CA ARG A 158 -21.62 -5.02 -0.42
C ARG A 158 -21.99 -4.64 1.03
N ASN A 159 -20.99 -4.49 1.89
CA ASN A 159 -21.17 -4.27 3.32
C ASN A 159 -20.94 -2.79 3.68
N TRP A 160 -21.95 -1.99 3.35
CA TRP A 160 -21.92 -0.53 3.47
C TRP A 160 -21.65 -0.04 4.89
N ARG A 161 -22.10 -0.77 5.92
CA ARG A 161 -21.88 -0.39 7.32
C ARG A 161 -20.40 -0.45 7.68
N LEU A 162 -19.71 -1.51 7.29
CA LEU A 162 -18.30 -1.68 7.59
C LEU A 162 -17.43 -0.73 6.74
N ALA A 163 -17.80 -0.51 5.48
CA ALA A 163 -17.20 0.53 4.66
C ALA A 163 -17.36 1.92 5.29
N ALA A 164 -18.53 2.23 5.86
CA ALA A 164 -18.78 3.49 6.56
C ALA A 164 -17.98 3.60 7.88
N TYR A 165 -17.77 2.50 8.62
CA TYR A 165 -16.91 2.52 9.81
C TYR A 165 -15.43 2.71 9.46
N ILE A 166 -14.92 2.06 8.42
CA ILE A 166 -13.53 2.23 7.97
C ILE A 166 -13.33 3.63 7.38
N GLY A 167 -14.23 4.06 6.49
CA GLY A 167 -14.18 5.38 5.86
C GLY A 167 -14.40 6.50 6.87
N GLY A 168 -15.39 6.37 7.74
CA GLY A 168 -15.69 7.34 8.80
C GLY A 168 -14.62 7.37 9.89
N GLY A 169 -14.08 6.22 10.29
CA GLY A 169 -12.96 6.13 11.22
C GLY A 169 -11.68 6.74 10.66
N GLY A 170 -11.34 6.42 9.41
CA GLY A 170 -10.22 7.05 8.70
C GLY A 170 -10.40 8.55 8.54
N ALA A 171 -11.61 9.00 8.17
CA ALA A 171 -11.93 10.42 8.05
C ALA A 171 -11.85 11.15 9.40
N ALA A 172 -12.32 10.54 10.49
CA ALA A 172 -12.25 11.12 11.83
C ALA A 172 -10.80 11.26 12.32
N VAL A 173 -9.95 10.26 12.06
CA VAL A 173 -8.51 10.32 12.36
C VAL A 173 -7.84 11.42 11.53
N ALA A 174 -8.12 11.47 10.23
CA ALA A 174 -7.61 12.52 9.35
C ALA A 174 -8.06 13.91 9.79
N LEU A 175 -9.31 14.06 10.25
CA LEU A 175 -9.86 15.34 10.74
C LEU A 175 -9.19 15.77 12.05
N LEU A 176 -9.00 14.84 12.99
CA LEU A 176 -8.28 15.08 14.24
C LEU A 176 -6.84 15.55 14.00
N LEU A 177 -6.18 14.95 13.01
CA LEU A 177 -4.80 15.29 12.67
C LEU A 177 -4.68 16.57 11.85
N LEU A 178 -5.66 16.88 11.00
CA LEU A 178 -5.79 18.18 10.34
C LEU A 178 -5.92 19.34 11.34
N VAL A 179 -6.63 19.12 12.45
CA VAL A 179 -6.71 20.09 13.55
C VAL A 179 -5.40 20.15 14.34
N ALA A 180 -4.66 19.04 14.43
CA ALA A 180 -3.42 18.96 15.20
C ALA A 180 -2.20 19.57 14.47
N ASP A 181 -2.16 19.56 13.14
CA ASP A 181 -1.01 20.05 12.35
C ASP A 181 -1.42 20.69 11.01
N ALA A 182 -1.24 22.00 10.89
CA ALA A 182 -1.53 22.78 9.68
C ALA A 182 -0.70 22.31 8.46
N THR A 183 0.47 21.71 8.66
CA THR A 183 1.34 21.21 7.60
C THR A 183 0.72 20.02 6.85
N ILE A 184 -0.15 19.26 7.51
CA ILE A 184 -0.88 18.13 6.90
C ILE A 184 -1.94 18.65 5.93
N SER A 185 -2.57 19.78 6.26
CA SER A 185 -3.58 20.41 5.40
C SER A 185 -3.00 20.88 4.06
N GLU A 186 -1.81 21.48 4.05
CA GLU A 186 -1.11 21.87 2.82
C GLU A 186 -0.77 20.67 1.95
N ARG A 187 -0.38 19.54 2.55
CA ARG A 187 -0.02 18.31 1.81
C ARG A 187 -1.24 17.64 1.19
N LEU A 188 -2.37 17.60 1.90
CA LEU A 188 -3.63 17.09 1.35
C LEU A 188 -4.14 17.99 0.22
N MET A 189 -4.06 19.31 0.38
CA MET A 189 -4.39 20.27 -0.68
C MET A 189 -3.50 20.07 -1.92
N LYS A 190 -2.22 19.71 -1.75
CA LYS A 190 -1.31 19.34 -2.85
C LYS A 190 -1.65 18.02 -3.54
N ILE A 191 -2.43 17.12 -2.93
CA ILE A 191 -2.94 15.90 -3.62
C ILE A 191 -4.08 16.28 -4.57
N PHE A 192 -4.88 17.26 -4.19
CA PHE A 192 -5.96 17.80 -5.01
C PHE A 192 -5.53 19.02 -5.83
N SER A 193 -4.23 19.32 -5.91
CA SER A 193 -3.79 20.51 -6.64
C SER A 193 -4.03 20.33 -8.14
N PRO A 194 -4.48 21.38 -8.84
CA PRO A 194 -4.65 21.37 -10.28
C PRO A 194 -3.36 20.95 -11.01
N ASP A 195 -2.20 21.35 -10.47
CA ASP A 195 -0.88 21.05 -11.03
C ASP A 195 -0.61 19.53 -11.10
N LEU A 196 -0.92 18.78 -10.02
CA LEU A 196 -0.74 17.33 -10.00
C LEU A 196 -1.60 16.66 -11.08
N TRP A 197 -2.87 17.05 -11.17
CA TRP A 197 -3.79 16.50 -12.17
C TRP A 197 -3.37 16.87 -13.59
N SER A 198 -2.94 18.11 -13.81
CA SER A 198 -2.43 18.55 -15.11
C SER A 198 -1.19 17.76 -15.52
N GLU A 199 -0.30 17.43 -14.59
CA GLU A 199 0.90 16.65 -14.85
C GLU A 199 0.57 15.17 -15.10
N ILE A 200 -0.38 14.60 -14.36
CA ILE A 200 -0.92 13.25 -14.64
C ILE A 200 -1.54 13.21 -16.04
N PHE A 201 -2.37 14.19 -16.40
CA PHE A 201 -2.98 14.27 -17.72
C PHE A 201 -1.94 14.49 -18.82
N ARG A 202 -0.91 15.30 -18.57
CA ARG A 202 0.21 15.53 -19.50
C ARG A 202 1.02 14.26 -19.71
N ILE A 203 1.31 13.50 -18.65
CA ILE A 203 2.00 12.21 -18.75
C ILE A 203 1.11 11.21 -19.48
N ALA A 204 -0.18 11.16 -19.17
CA ALA A 204 -1.13 10.28 -19.87
C ALA A 204 -1.23 10.64 -21.37
N SER A 205 -1.25 11.94 -21.72
CA SER A 205 -1.36 12.40 -23.10
C SER A 205 -0.06 12.29 -23.90
N ASN A 206 1.10 12.46 -23.24
CA ASN A 206 2.42 12.39 -23.89
C ASN A 206 3.03 10.98 -23.85
N SER A 207 2.56 10.12 -22.96
CA SER A 207 2.83 8.70 -23.08
C SER A 207 2.16 8.24 -24.37
N ASN A 208 2.97 7.87 -25.38
CA ASN A 208 2.53 7.16 -26.57
C ASN A 208 2.04 5.74 -26.19
N TRP A 209 1.17 5.64 -25.19
CA TRP A 209 0.47 4.43 -24.84
C TRP A 209 -0.60 4.21 -25.91
N THR A 210 -0.17 3.75 -27.07
CA THR A 210 -1.06 3.05 -27.98
C THR A 210 -1.15 1.63 -27.44
N PRO A 211 -2.33 1.12 -27.05
CA PRO A 211 -2.48 -0.31 -26.85
C PRO A 211 -2.03 -0.97 -28.14
N ARG A 212 -0.92 -1.73 -28.11
CA ARG A 212 -0.46 -2.47 -29.29
C ARG A 212 -1.64 -3.32 -29.73
N LYS A 213 -2.02 -3.19 -31.01
CA LYS A 213 -3.17 -3.86 -31.62
C LYS A 213 -3.28 -5.30 -31.08
N PRO A 214 -4.48 -5.79 -30.75
CA PRO A 214 -4.64 -7.18 -30.33
C PRO A 214 -3.96 -8.07 -31.37
N LEU A 215 -3.05 -8.93 -30.90
CA LEU A 215 -2.44 -9.98 -31.71
C LEU A 215 -3.59 -10.71 -32.40
N ALA A 216 -3.76 -10.47 -33.70
CA ALA A 216 -4.65 -11.28 -34.52
C ALA A 216 -4.07 -12.70 -34.48
N LEU A 217 -4.69 -13.55 -33.67
CA LEU A 217 -4.50 -14.99 -33.71
C LEU A 217 -4.85 -15.43 -35.13
N ARG A 218 -3.85 -15.51 -36.01
CA ARG A 218 -3.95 -16.29 -37.23
C ARG A 218 -4.03 -17.74 -36.78
N VAL A 219 -5.25 -18.25 -36.71
CA VAL A 219 -5.51 -19.68 -36.70
C VAL A 219 -4.99 -20.19 -38.05
N ALA A 220 -3.83 -20.82 -38.04
CA ALA A 220 -3.37 -21.60 -39.18
C ALA A 220 -4.28 -22.83 -39.29
N GLY A 221 -5.09 -22.86 -40.36
CA GLY A 221 -5.66 -24.09 -40.88
C GLY A 221 -4.70 -24.74 -41.86
#